data_AF-A0A4P2VFE6-F1
#
_entry.id   AF-A0A4P2VFE6-F1
#
_cell.length_a   1.000
_cell.length_b   1.000
_cell.length_c   1.000
_cell.angle_alpha   90.00
_cell.angle_beta   90.00
_cell.angle_gamma   90.00
#
_symmetry.space_group_name_H-M   'P 1'
#
loop_
_entity.id
_entity.type
_entity.pdbx_description
1 polymer ?
#
loop_
_entity_poly.entity_id
_entity_poly.type
_entity_poly.pdbx_seq_one_letter_code
_entity_poly.pdbx_strand_id
1 'polypeptide(L)'
;MIFSPMDLEEMIIMHLERYGPDCRWMLARRLLGASGYRPSFDESEVDEACEDLVRKGLVEIRSIALKRGPTSSVKPWLKNRAREGHLRRPRCLLTEEGRRVAAQLRHEAHP
;
A
#
# COMPACT_ATOMS: atom_id res chain seq x y z
N MET A 1 19.22 -10.07 -19.18
CA MET A 1 18.67 -8.95 -18.40
C MET A 1 19.08 -9.17 -16.97
N ILE A 2 19.95 -8.32 -16.43
CA ILE A 2 20.41 -8.43 -15.05
C ILE A 2 19.35 -7.70 -14.21
N PHE A 3 18.39 -8.44 -13.65
CA PHE A 3 17.56 -7.91 -12.59
C PHE A 3 18.43 -7.88 -11.34
N SER A 4 18.83 -6.69 -10.89
CA SER A 4 19.16 -6.57 -9.46
C SER A 4 17.90 -6.99 -8.70
N PRO A 5 17.98 -7.87 -7.69
CA PRO A 5 16.82 -8.16 -6.86
C PRO A 5 16.39 -6.84 -6.22
N MET A 6 15.20 -6.37 -6.59
CA MET A 6 14.58 -5.20 -5.98
C MET A 6 14.26 -5.56 -4.53
N ASP A 7 14.69 -4.71 -3.59
CA ASP A 7 14.45 -4.95 -2.16
C ASP A 7 12.95 -4.83 -1.86
N LEU A 8 12.47 -5.50 -0.81
CA LEU A 8 11.06 -5.49 -0.42
C LEU A 8 10.55 -4.06 -0.19
N GLU A 9 11.39 -3.20 0.38
CA GLU A 9 11.10 -1.78 0.54
C GLU A 9 10.87 -1.05 -0.79
N GLU A 10 11.74 -1.27 -1.78
CA GLU A 10 11.63 -0.70 -3.12
C GLU A 10 10.36 -1.20 -3.82
N MET A 11 10.04 -2.49 -3.67
CA MET A 11 8.80 -3.08 -4.17
C MET A 11 7.57 -2.42 -3.55
N ILE A 12 7.59 -2.15 -2.23
CA ILE A 12 6.50 -1.45 -1.53
C ILE A 12 6.38 -0.01 -2.04
N ILE A 13 7.49 0.73 -2.18
CA ILE A 13 7.50 2.10 -2.71
C ILE A 13 6.87 2.12 -4.11
N MET A 14 7.32 1.24 -5.01
CA MET A 14 6.81 1.15 -6.38
C MET A 14 5.34 0.71 -6.42
N HIS A 15 4.90 -0.17 -5.51
CA HIS A 15 3.49 -0.53 -5.39
C HIS A 15 2.62 0.67 -5.00
N LEU A 16 3.02 1.40 -3.96
CA LEU A 16 2.26 2.55 -3.47
C LEU A 16 2.24 3.69 -4.49
N GLU A 17 3.32 3.86 -5.26
CA GLU A 17 3.41 4.81 -6.36
C GLU A 17 2.42 4.47 -7.48
N ARG A 18 2.42 3.21 -7.94
CA ARG A 18 1.60 2.76 -9.07
C ARG A 18 0.12 2.57 -8.74
N TYR A 19 -0.20 2.01 -7.57
CA TYR A 19 -1.56 1.59 -7.21
C TYR A 19 -2.20 2.47 -6.13
N GLY A 20 -1.42 3.33 -5.49
CA GLY A 20 -1.87 4.22 -4.43
C GLY A 20 -1.86 3.60 -3.03
N PRO A 21 -2.39 4.34 -2.04
CA PRO A 21 -2.31 3.97 -0.63
C PRO A 21 -2.91 2.62 -0.28
N ASP A 22 -2.21 1.86 0.54
CA ASP A 22 -2.63 0.53 0.94
C ASP A 22 -2.34 0.18 2.39
N CYS A 23 -3.05 -0.79 2.96
CA CYS A 23 -2.70 -1.33 4.28
C CYS A 23 -1.71 -2.49 4.16
N ARG A 24 -0.90 -2.68 5.20
CA ARG A 24 0.19 -3.68 5.24
C ARG A 24 -0.29 -5.11 4.92
N TRP A 25 -1.43 -5.51 5.48
CA TRP A 25 -2.08 -6.79 5.18
C TRP A 25 -2.39 -7.02 3.69
N MET A 26 -2.83 -5.96 3.00
CA MET A 26 -3.08 -6.04 1.57
C MET A 26 -1.77 -6.06 0.79
N LEU A 27 -0.77 -5.24 1.18
CA LEU A 27 0.55 -5.23 0.54
C LEU A 27 1.16 -6.64 0.48
N ALA A 28 1.10 -7.40 1.57
CA ALA A 28 1.58 -8.79 1.59
C ALA A 28 0.92 -9.71 0.55
N ARG A 29 -0.28 -9.38 0.06
CA ARG A 29 -1.06 -10.17 -0.91
C ARG A 29 -1.00 -9.64 -2.33
N ARG A 30 -0.91 -8.32 -2.50
CA ARG A 30 -1.07 -7.67 -3.81
C ARG A 30 0.14 -6.88 -4.27
N LEU A 31 1.29 -7.04 -3.60
CA LEU A 31 2.52 -6.34 -3.97
C LEU A 31 2.78 -6.45 -5.48
N LEU A 32 3.13 -5.32 -6.10
CA LEU A 32 3.32 -5.15 -7.55
C LEU A 32 2.22 -5.76 -8.47
N GLY A 33 0.99 -5.89 -7.98
CA GLY A 33 -0.13 -6.40 -8.78
C GLY A 33 -0.34 -7.91 -8.70
N ALA A 34 0.30 -8.59 -7.74
CA ALA A 34 -0.03 -9.97 -7.40
C ALA A 34 -1.54 -10.11 -7.10
N SER A 35 -2.11 -11.25 -7.49
CA SER A 35 -3.51 -11.56 -7.25
C SER A 35 -3.62 -12.93 -6.60
N GLY A 36 -4.32 -13.00 -5.47
CA GLY A 36 -4.42 -14.23 -4.70
C GLY A 36 -5.00 -14.02 -3.30
N TYR A 37 -5.57 -15.09 -2.74
CA TYR A 37 -6.04 -15.10 -1.35
C TYR A 37 -4.88 -15.28 -0.35
N ARG A 38 -3.87 -16.07 -0.75
CA ARG A 38 -2.65 -16.29 0.04
C ARG A 38 -1.67 -15.13 -0.17
N PRO A 39 -0.97 -14.71 0.90
CA PRO A 39 0.04 -13.68 0.77
C PRO A 39 1.22 -14.18 -0.07
N SER A 40 1.77 -13.31 -0.91
CA SER A 40 2.96 -13.55 -1.72
C SER A 40 4.24 -13.32 -0.94
N PHE A 41 4.16 -12.54 0.14
CA PHE A 41 5.26 -12.19 1.05
C PHE A 41 4.83 -12.49 2.49
N ASP A 42 5.79 -12.75 3.38
CA ASP A 42 5.46 -12.90 4.79
C ASP A 42 4.87 -11.60 5.35
N GLU A 43 3.83 -11.71 6.19
CA GLU A 43 3.16 -10.52 6.72
C GLU A 43 4.08 -9.74 7.68
N SER A 44 4.96 -10.43 8.41
CA SER A 44 5.90 -9.83 9.36
C SER A 44 7.00 -9.07 8.62
N GLU A 45 7.55 -9.64 7.55
CA GLU A 45 8.57 -8.98 6.71
C GLU A 45 8.01 -7.69 6.07
N VAL A 46 6.76 -7.72 5.59
CA VAL A 46 6.09 -6.54 5.04
C VAL A 46 5.83 -5.49 6.11
N ASP A 47 5.47 -5.92 7.32
CA ASP A 47 5.28 -5.01 8.45
C ASP A 47 6.58 -4.32 8.85
N GLU A 48 7.68 -5.07 8.98
CA GLU A 48 9.01 -4.56 9.28
C GLU A 48 9.50 -3.58 8.21
N ALA A 49 9.40 -3.94 6.93
CA ALA A 49 9.75 -3.06 5.81
C ALA A 49 8.90 -1.77 5.80
N CYS A 50 7.60 -1.87 6.09
CA CYS A 50 6.76 -0.67 6.22
C CYS A 50 7.19 0.23 7.38
N GLU A 51 7.63 -0.35 8.50
CA GLU A 51 8.11 0.42 9.65
C GLU A 51 9.45 1.09 9.38
N ASP A 52 10.35 0.41 8.67
CA ASP A 52 11.62 0.99 8.24
C ASP A 52 11.40 2.17 7.28
N LEU A 53 10.49 2.02 6.32
CA LEU A 53 10.10 3.11 5.41
C LEU A 53 9.46 4.30 6.14
N VAL A 54 8.72 4.05 7.21
CA VAL A 54 8.18 5.10 8.09
C VAL A 54 9.30 5.79 8.85
N ARG A 55 10.24 5.04 9.41
CA ARG A 55 11.42 5.59 10.12
C ARG A 55 12.30 6.42 9.18
N LYS A 56 12.44 6.02 7.91
CA LYS A 56 13.13 6.76 6.85
C LYS A 56 12.37 8.00 6.36
N GLY A 57 11.12 8.20 6.79
CA GLY A 57 10.29 9.33 6.36
C GLY A 57 9.78 9.23 4.92
N LEU A 58 9.87 8.05 4.30
CA LEU A 58 9.42 7.80 2.91
C LEU A 58 7.94 7.43 2.85
N VAL A 59 7.43 6.82 3.93
CA VAL A 59 6.03 6.43 4.07
C VAL A 59 5.42 7.07 5.32
N GLU A 60 4.19 7.54 5.21
CA GLU A 60 3.36 7.93 6.36
C GLU A 60 2.21 6.93 6.54
N ILE A 61 1.84 6.67 7.80
CA ILE A 61 0.69 5.83 8.13
C ILE A 61 -0.50 6.69 8.51
N ARG A 62 -1.59 6.60 7.73
CA ARG A 62 -2.81 7.37 7.99
C ARG A 62 -4.07 6.54 7.82
N SER A 63 -5.01 6.76 8.74
CA SER A 63 -6.35 6.20 8.70
C SER A 63 -7.27 7.05 7.81
N ILE A 64 -7.12 6.91 6.49
CA ILE A 64 -7.95 7.62 5.51
C ILE A 64 -9.29 6.90 5.27
N ALA A 65 -10.36 7.69 5.12
CA ALA A 65 -11.65 7.17 4.67
C ALA A 65 -11.60 6.92 3.15
N LEU A 66 -12.11 5.78 2.69
CA LEU A 66 -12.33 5.55 1.27
C LEU A 66 -13.36 6.58 0.78
N LYS A 67 -13.01 7.35 -0.26
CA LYS A 67 -13.75 8.53 -0.73
C LYS A 67 -15.18 8.25 -1.22
N ARG A 68 -15.59 7.00 -1.39
CA ARG A 68 -16.94 6.64 -1.85
C ARG A 68 -17.71 5.90 -0.76
N GLY A 69 -18.69 6.60 -0.19
CA GLY A 69 -19.75 5.96 0.59
C GLY A 69 -20.60 5.06 -0.31
N PRO A 70 -21.36 4.12 0.26
CA PRO A 70 -22.19 3.22 -0.53
C PRO A 70 -23.28 4.00 -1.28
N THR A 71 -23.53 3.65 -2.53
CA THR A 71 -24.58 4.28 -3.36
C THR A 71 -25.98 3.99 -2.82
N SER A 72 -26.98 4.77 -3.26
CA SER A 72 -28.38 4.64 -2.83
C SER A 72 -28.95 3.22 -3.05
N SER A 73 -28.48 2.50 -4.06
CA SER A 73 -28.87 1.09 -4.35
C SER A 73 -28.29 0.05 -3.39
N VAL A 74 -27.33 0.40 -2.53
CA VAL A 74 -26.73 -0.54 -1.56
C VAL A 74 -27.66 -0.75 -0.36
N LYS A 75 -27.73 -2.00 0.13
CA LYS A 75 -28.60 -2.41 1.24
C LYS A 75 -28.36 -1.57 2.52
N PRO A 76 -29.40 -1.18 3.27
CA PRO A 76 -29.27 -0.33 4.46
C PRO A 76 -28.32 -0.86 5.53
N TRP A 77 -28.30 -2.17 5.79
CA TRP A 77 -27.38 -2.76 6.78
C TRP A 77 -25.90 -2.73 6.33
N LEU A 78 -25.62 -2.74 5.02
CA LEU A 78 -24.27 -2.52 4.48
C LEU A 78 -23.85 -1.05 4.58
N LYS A 79 -24.81 -0.12 4.44
CA LYS A 79 -24.59 1.31 4.72
C LYS A 79 -24.33 1.55 6.19
N ASN A 80 -25.12 0.94 7.08
CA ASN A 80 -24.89 1.00 8.52
C ASN A 80 -23.54 0.42 8.88
N ARG A 81 -23.16 -0.75 8.32
CA ARG A 81 -21.81 -1.32 8.49
C ARG A 81 -20.70 -0.43 7.92
N ALA A 82 -20.91 0.27 6.81
CA ALA A 82 -19.92 1.21 6.27
C ALA A 82 -19.82 2.49 7.14
N ARG A 83 -20.93 2.90 7.76
CA ARG A 83 -21.04 4.05 8.65
C ARG A 83 -20.51 3.75 10.06
N GLU A 84 -20.71 2.52 10.53
CA GLU A 84 -20.25 1.95 11.81
C GLU A 84 -18.84 1.36 11.69
N GLY A 85 -18.39 1.04 10.46
CA GLY A 85 -17.14 0.38 10.09
C GLY A 85 -15.91 1.28 10.21
N HIS A 86 -15.75 1.89 11.38
CA HIS A 86 -14.61 2.66 11.85
C HIS A 86 -13.31 1.84 12.01
N LEU A 87 -13.18 0.67 11.38
CA LEU A 87 -11.86 0.07 11.15
C LEU A 87 -11.28 0.70 9.89
N ARG A 88 -10.98 2.00 9.98
CA ARG A 88 -10.08 2.66 9.03
C ARG A 88 -8.72 1.98 9.21
N ARG A 89 -8.49 0.88 8.49
CA ARG A 89 -7.21 0.19 8.56
C ARG A 89 -6.15 1.22 8.19
N PRO A 90 -5.12 1.41 9.04
CA PRO A 90 -4.03 2.32 8.75
C PRO A 90 -3.45 1.96 7.38
N ARG A 91 -3.30 2.98 6.53
CA ARG A 91 -2.71 2.82 5.20
C ARG A 91 -1.35 3.47 5.17
N CYS A 92 -0.43 2.85 4.45
CA CYS A 92 0.84 3.38 4.03
C CYS A 92 0.59 4.33 2.84
N LEU A 93 1.06 5.56 2.94
CA LEU A 93 1.04 6.56 1.88
C LEU A 93 2.47 7.03 1.63
N LEU A 94 2.85 7.28 0.38
CA LEU A 94 4.13 7.92 0.10
C LEU A 94 4.12 9.38 0.57
N THR A 95 5.18 9.77 1.27
CA THR A 95 5.48 11.17 1.56
C THR A 95 5.94 11.88 0.27
N GLU A 96 6.23 13.17 0.35
CA GLU A 96 6.84 13.87 -0.79
C GLU A 96 8.20 13.27 -1.15
N GLU A 97 9.02 12.97 -0.13
CA GLU A 97 10.33 12.36 -0.33
C GLU A 97 10.21 10.93 -0.86
N GLY A 98 9.27 10.13 -0.34
CA GLY A 98 8.96 8.80 -0.88
C GLY A 98 8.57 8.83 -2.36
N ARG A 99 7.85 9.86 -2.82
CA ARG A 99 7.54 10.03 -4.24
C ARG A 99 8.77 10.37 -5.10
N ARG A 100 9.74 11.11 -4.57
CA ARG A 100 11.00 11.41 -5.27
C ARG A 100 11.83 10.14 -5.44
N VAL A 101 11.98 9.36 -4.36
CA VAL A 101 12.64 8.05 -4.40
C VAL A 101 11.95 7.11 -5.39
N ALA A 102 10.61 7.05 -5.36
CA ALA A 102 9.86 6.23 -6.32
C ALA A 102 10.09 6.66 -7.79
N ALA A 103 10.22 7.97 -8.04
CA ALA A 103 10.53 8.47 -9.37
C ALA A 103 11.93 8.02 -9.82
N GLN A 104 12.93 8.10 -8.95
CA GLN A 104 14.28 7.62 -9.23
C GLN A 104 14.29 6.11 -9.54
N LEU A 105 13.67 5.29 -8.68
CA LEU A 105 13.56 3.84 -8.88
C LEU A 105 12.90 3.50 -10.22
N ARG A 106 11.88 4.26 -10.63
CA ARG A 106 11.22 4.06 -11.92
C ARG A 106 12.15 4.32 -13.11
N HIS A 107 12.98 5.37 -13.03
CA HIS A 107 13.97 5.69 -14.05
C HIS A 107 15.06 4.62 -14.15
N GLU A 108 15.52 4.10 -13.01
CA GLU A 108 16.51 3.02 -12.97
C GLU A 108 15.95 1.69 -13.51
N ALA A 109 14.66 1.42 -13.29
CA ALA A 109 13.99 0.22 -13.79
C ALA A 109 13.65 0.26 -15.30
N HIS A 110 13.58 1.44 -15.91
CA HIS A 110 13.28 1.64 -17.33
C HIS A 110 14.28 2.66 -17.94
N PRO A 111 15.54 2.26 -18.18
CA PRO A 111 16.54 3.12 -18.82
C PRO A 111 16.21 3.46 -20.27
#